data_AF-A0A1S1LGV2-F1
#
_entry.id   AF-A0A1S1LGV2-F1
#
_cell.length_a   1.000
_cell.length_b   1.000
_cell.length_c   1.000
_cell.angle_alpha   90.00
_cell.angle_beta   90.00
_cell.angle_gamma   90.00
#
_symmetry.space_group_name_H-M   'P 1'
#
loop_
_entity.id
_entity.type
_entity.pdbx_description
1 polymer ?
#
loop_
_entity_poly.entity_id
_entity_poly.type
_entity_poly.pdbx_seq_one_letter_code
_entity_poly.pdbx_strand_id
1 'polypeptide(L)'
;MDSMRYDHAMIADHVSAQAQLVAHMNDLRTRAMGTINQVATVWTQHGSDAAQVAMHEIDQAFQAVFTTIERHGQAQGHASTNALGTDHAVQAGFRGL
;
A
#
# COMPACT_ATOMS: atom_id res chain seq x y z
N MET A 1 -18.77 2.15 -25.99
CA MET A 1 -17.30 2.13 -25.91
C MET A 1 -16.74 3.00 -24.76
N ASP A 2 -17.57 3.50 -23.83
CA ASP A 2 -17.09 4.35 -22.70
C ASP A 2 -16.65 3.58 -21.44
N SER A 3 -17.14 2.36 -21.23
CA SER A 3 -16.88 1.58 -19.99
C SER A 3 -15.39 1.26 -19.77
N MET A 4 -14.65 0.96 -20.83
CA MET A 4 -13.24 0.53 -20.73
C MET A 4 -12.29 1.68 -20.37
N ARG A 5 -12.58 2.88 -20.90
CA ARG A 5 -11.80 4.08 -20.62
C ARG A 5 -12.03 4.55 -19.18
N TYR A 6 -13.25 4.32 -18.66
CA TYR A 6 -13.60 4.53 -17.26
C TYR A 6 -12.83 3.58 -16.33
N ASP A 7 -12.76 2.28 -16.65
CA ASP A 7 -12.02 1.30 -15.83
C ASP A 7 -10.52 1.60 -15.74
N HIS A 8 -9.86 1.98 -16.84
CA HIS A 8 -8.43 2.32 -16.80
C HIS A 8 -8.14 3.58 -15.98
N ALA A 9 -8.96 4.64 -16.13
CA ALA A 9 -8.82 5.86 -15.36
C ALA A 9 -9.08 5.62 -13.86
N MET A 10 -10.07 4.78 -13.53
CA MET A 10 -10.37 4.39 -12.15
C MET A 10 -9.23 3.57 -11.53
N ILE A 11 -8.61 2.66 -12.28
CA ILE A 11 -7.45 1.90 -11.80
C ILE A 11 -6.24 2.82 -11.59
N ALA A 12 -5.98 3.76 -12.50
CA ALA A 12 -4.89 4.72 -12.34
C ALA A 12 -5.08 5.60 -11.09
N ASP A 13 -6.31 6.07 -10.85
CA ASP A 13 -6.66 6.81 -9.65
C ASP A 13 -6.44 5.95 -8.38
N HIS A 14 -6.87 4.69 -8.43
CA HIS A 14 -6.70 3.76 -7.32
C HIS A 14 -5.23 3.47 -6.98
N VAL A 15 -4.37 3.30 -7.98
CA VAL A 15 -2.91 3.14 -7.79
C VAL A 15 -2.30 4.40 -7.16
N SER A 16 -2.75 5.58 -7.59
CA SER A 16 -2.28 6.85 -7.01
C SER A 16 -2.70 7.01 -5.54
N ALA A 17 -3.93 6.62 -5.19
CA ALA A 17 -4.43 6.64 -3.82
C ALA A 17 -3.67 5.67 -2.91
N GLN A 18 -3.27 4.50 -3.42
CA GLN A 18 -2.42 3.55 -2.69
C GLN A 18 -1.03 4.12 -2.41
N ALA A 19 -0.40 4.79 -3.38
CA ALA A 19 0.91 5.41 -3.18
C ALA A 19 0.85 6.50 -2.08
N GLN A 20 -0.22 7.30 -2.06
CA GLN A 20 -0.46 8.30 -1.01
C GLN A 20 -0.68 7.65 0.36
N LEU A 21 -1.42 6.54 0.42
CA LEU A 21 -1.62 5.79 1.66
C LEU A 21 -0.29 5.24 2.20
N VAL A 22 0.58 4.68 1.36
CA VAL A 22 1.91 4.20 1.77
C VAL A 22 2.76 5.35 2.29
N ALA A 23 2.75 6.50 1.62
CA ALA A 23 3.47 7.69 2.07
C ALA A 23 2.97 8.19 3.44
N HIS A 24 1.65 8.26 3.62
CA HIS A 24 1.04 8.63 4.90
C HIS A 24 1.39 7.65 6.03
N MET A 25 1.36 6.34 5.76
CA MET A 25 1.73 5.32 6.74
C MET A 25 3.22 5.39 7.12
N ASN A 26 4.11 5.73 6.19
CA ASN A 26 5.52 5.97 6.50
C ASN A 26 5.74 7.19 7.40
N ASP A 27 4.98 8.27 7.19
CA ASP A 27 4.99 9.44 8.07
C ASP A 27 4.49 9.09 9.49
N LEU A 28 3.38 8.35 9.58
CA LEU A 28 2.87 7.86 10.88
C LEU A 28 3.88 6.99 11.62
N ARG A 29 4.56 6.06 10.94
CA ARG A 29 5.65 5.26 11.52
C ARG A 29 6.73 6.15 12.10
N THR A 30 7.22 7.12 11.31
CA THR A 30 8.27 8.06 11.73
C THR A 30 7.87 8.84 12.98
N ARG A 31 6.63 9.36 13.02
CA ARG A 31 6.10 10.09 14.18
C ARG A 31 6.00 9.20 15.41
N ALA A 32 5.47 7.98 15.27
CA ALA A 32 5.35 7.04 16.37
C ALA A 32 6.72 6.67 16.97
N MET A 33 7.71 6.39 16.13
CA MET A 33 9.08 6.15 16.59
C MET A 33 9.68 7.38 17.29
N GLY A 34 9.41 8.58 16.78
CA GLY A 34 9.80 9.84 17.42
C GLY A 34 9.24 9.99 18.83
N THR A 35 7.96 9.68 19.03
CA THR A 35 7.31 9.72 20.36
C THR A 35 7.90 8.69 21.32
N ILE A 36 8.17 7.45 20.86
CA ILE A 36 8.81 6.45 21.72
C ILE A 36 10.20 6.91 22.15
N ASN A 37 10.97 7.49 21.23
CA ASN A 37 12.31 8.01 21.55
C ASN A 37 12.29 9.08 22.66
N GLN A 38 11.23 9.89 22.75
CA GLN A 38 11.11 10.91 23.81
C GLN A 38 11.00 10.31 25.21
N VAL A 39 10.35 9.14 25.35
CA VAL A 39 10.15 8.46 26.63
C VAL A 39 11.18 7.35 26.88
N ALA A 40 11.98 6.99 25.87
CA ALA A 40 12.94 5.91 25.93
C ALA A 40 13.94 6.09 27.08
N THR A 41 14.47 7.31 27.26
CA THR A 41 15.40 7.60 28.37
C THR A 41 14.77 7.35 29.73
N VAL A 42 13.49 7.68 29.92
CA VAL A 42 12.77 7.44 31.18
C VAL A 42 12.63 5.94 31.44
N TRP A 43 12.24 5.16 30.43
CA TRP A 43 12.12 3.70 30.58
C TRP A 43 13.47 3.04 30.86
N THR A 44 14.54 3.43 30.16
CA THR A 44 15.89 2.91 30.40
C THR A 44 16.40 3.26 31.80
N GLN A 45 16.12 4.47 32.30
CA GLN A 45 16.47 4.87 33.67
C GLN A 45 15.79 4.02 34.74
N HIS A 46 14.62 3.45 34.44
CA HIS A 46 13.91 2.52 35.32
C HIS A 46 14.28 1.05 35.05
N GLY A 47 15.33 0.80 34.26
CA GLY A 47 15.80 -0.55 33.91
C GLY A 47 14.90 -1.30 32.93
N SER A 48 13.99 -0.61 32.25
CA SER A 48 13.07 -1.19 31.26
C SER A 48 13.62 -1.09 29.85
N ASP A 49 13.42 -2.15 29.07
CA ASP A 49 13.66 -2.25 27.63
C ASP A 49 12.40 -1.95 26.79
N ALA A 50 11.32 -1.45 27.42
CA ALA A 50 10.02 -1.21 26.77
C ALA A 50 10.12 -0.33 25.51
N ALA A 51 11.12 0.56 25.43
CA ALA A 51 11.36 1.37 24.24
C ALA A 51 11.68 0.49 23.03
N GLN A 52 12.62 -0.44 23.19
CA GLN A 52 13.07 -1.31 22.12
C GLN A 52 11.97 -2.30 21.72
N VAL A 53 11.22 -2.83 22.69
CA VAL A 53 10.08 -3.70 22.43
C VAL A 53 8.99 -2.95 21.65
N ALA A 54 8.57 -1.77 22.12
CA ALA A 54 7.55 -0.97 21.45
C ALA A 54 7.98 -0.54 20.03
N MET A 55 9.25 -0.16 19.85
CA MET A 55 9.79 0.14 18.53
C MET A 55 9.72 -1.07 17.59
N HIS A 56 10.05 -2.26 18.10
CA HIS A 56 10.01 -3.49 17.32
C HIS A 56 8.58 -3.87 16.90
N GLU A 57 7.63 -3.83 17.83
CA GLU A 57 6.22 -4.15 17.57
C GLU A 57 5.60 -3.18 16.55
N ILE A 58 5.88 -1.87 16.68
CA ILE A 58 5.43 -0.88 15.71
C ILE A 58 6.02 -1.18 14.33
N ASP A 59 7.32 -1.49 14.25
CA ASP A 59 7.94 -1.78 12.97
C ASP A 59 7.32 -3.01 12.27
N GLN A 60 7.08 -4.08 13.03
CA GLN A 60 6.42 -5.29 12.52
C GLN A 60 4.99 -4.99 12.03
N ALA A 61 4.22 -4.21 12.78
CA ALA A 61 2.86 -3.84 12.40
C ALA A 61 2.85 -3.03 11.09
N PHE A 62 3.74 -2.05 10.95
CA PHE A 62 3.86 -1.27 9.71
C PHE A 62 4.34 -2.11 8.52
N GLN A 63 5.31 -3.01 8.71
CA GLN A 63 5.75 -3.94 7.66
C GLN A 63 4.62 -4.84 7.15
N ALA A 64 3.76 -5.35 8.04
CA ALA A 64 2.60 -6.16 7.66
C ALA A 64 1.60 -5.36 6.80
N VAL A 65 1.35 -4.10 7.17
CA VAL A 65 0.49 -3.19 6.40
C VAL A 65 1.10 -2.90 5.03
N PHE A 66 2.40 -2.56 4.97
CA PHE A 66 3.07 -2.29 3.70
C PHE A 66 3.07 -3.51 2.77
N THR A 67 3.36 -4.70 3.30
CA THR A 67 3.30 -5.96 2.53
C THR A 67 1.91 -6.21 1.94
N THR A 68 0.86 -5.89 2.71
CA THR A 68 -0.53 -6.04 2.25
C THR A 68 -0.86 -5.04 1.15
N ILE A 69 -0.45 -3.77 1.29
CA ILE A 69 -0.67 -2.74 0.28
C ILE A 69 0.11 -3.08 -1.00
N GLU A 70 1.35 -3.53 -0.90
CA GLU A 70 2.18 -3.91 -2.05
C GLU A 70 1.58 -5.10 -2.81
N ARG A 71 1.14 -6.15 -2.10
CA ARG A 71 0.41 -7.27 -2.71
C ARG A 71 -0.86 -6.80 -3.42
N HIS A 72 -1.59 -5.86 -2.82
CA HIS A 72 -2.80 -5.32 -3.42
C HIS A 72 -2.51 -4.50 -4.68
N GLY A 73 -1.47 -3.67 -4.67
CA GLY A 73 -1.00 -2.94 -5.85
C GLY A 73 -0.58 -3.86 -7.00
N GLN A 74 0.16 -4.94 -6.72
CA GLN A 74 0.51 -5.94 -7.74
C GLN A 74 -0.72 -6.65 -8.32
N ALA A 75 -1.68 -7.05 -7.46
CA ALA A 75 -2.92 -7.68 -7.91
C ALA A 75 -3.73 -6.76 -8.84
N GLN A 76 -3.75 -5.45 -8.57
CA GLN A 76 -4.40 -4.47 -9.43
C GLN A 76 -3.65 -4.20 -10.73
N GLY A 77 -2.32 -4.16 -10.70
CA GLY A 77 -1.52 -4.07 -11.93
C GLY A 77 -1.78 -5.25 -12.87
N HIS A 78 -1.87 -6.46 -12.31
CA HIS A 78 -2.27 -7.65 -13.07
C HIS A 78 -3.72 -7.58 -13.57
N ALA A 79 -4.66 -7.13 -12.74
CA ALA A 79 -6.05 -6.94 -13.15
C ALA A 79 -6.18 -5.92 -14.31
N SER A 80 -5.44 -4.81 -14.27
CA SER A 80 -5.39 -3.80 -15.33
C SER A 80 -4.83 -4.36 -16.64
N THR A 81 -3.72 -5.10 -16.55
CA THR A 81 -3.06 -5.71 -17.71
C THR A 81 -3.97 -6.77 -18.35
N ASN A 82 -4.65 -7.57 -17.53
CA ASN A 82 -5.58 -8.59 -18.00
C ASN A 82 -6.87 -7.97 -18.57
N ALA A 83 -7.37 -6.88 -18.00
CA ALA A 83 -8.52 -6.16 -18.56
C ALA A 83 -8.21 -5.66 -19.99
N LEU A 84 -7.06 -5.02 -20.19
CA LEU A 84 -6.57 -4.61 -21.51
C LEU A 84 -6.42 -5.80 -22.48
N GLY A 85 -5.82 -6.91 -22.02
CA GLY A 85 -5.63 -8.11 -22.84
C GLY A 85 -6.94 -8.81 -23.23
N THR A 86 -7.92 -8.84 -22.32
CA THR A 86 -9.23 -9.46 -22.56
C THR A 86 -10.06 -8.61 -23.52
N ASP A 87 -9.99 -7.28 -23.41
CA ASP A 87 -10.68 -6.35 -24.31
C ASP A 87 -10.16 -6.44 -25.75
N HIS A 88 -8.84 -6.55 -25.94
CA HIS A 88 -8.26 -6.75 -27.27
C HIS A 88 -8.69 -8.09 -27.90
N ALA A 89 -8.84 -9.15 -27.09
CA ALA A 89 -9.31 -10.44 -27.56
C ALA A 89 -10.81 -10.44 -27.93
N VAL A 90 -11.66 -9.76 -27.14
CA VAL A 90 -13.10 -9.62 -27.42
C VAL A 90 -13.34 -8.72 -28.64
N GLN A 91 -12.61 -7.61 -28.76
CA GLN A 91 -12.77 -6.68 -29.88
C GLN A 91 -12.27 -7.28 -31.21
N ALA A 92 -11.33 -8.23 -31.18
CA ALA A 92 -10.91 -9.00 -32.35
C ALA A 92 -11.97 -9.99 -32.85
N GLY A 93 -12.85 -10.49 -31.97
CA GLY A 93 -13.94 -11.42 -32.31
C GLY A 93 -15.16 -10.77 -32.98
N PHE A 94 -15.37 -9.46 -32.80
CA PHE A 94 -16.54 -8.75 -33.35
C PHE A 94 -16.31 -8.09 -34.72
N ARG A 95 -15.14 -8.25 -35.34
CA ARG A 95 -14.82 -7.71 -36.68
C ARG A 95 -15.05 -8.68 -37.84
N GLY A 96 -15.69 -9.82 -37.60
CA GLY A 96 -15.90 -10.85 -38.62
C GLY A 96 -17.28 -11.48 -38.57
N LEU A 97 -18.32 -10.70 -38.87
CA LEU A 97 -19.59 -11.15 -39.48
C LEU A 97 -20.13 -10.03 -40.39
#